data_AF-A0A970HBQ4-F1
#
_entry.id   AF-A0A970HBQ4-F1
#
_cell.length_a   1.000
_cell.length_b   1.000
_cell.length_c   1.000
_cell.angle_alpha   90.00
_cell.angle_beta   90.00
_cell.angle_gamma   90.00
#
_symmetry.space_group_name_H-M   'P 1'
#
loop_
_entity.id
_entity.type
_entity.pdbx_description
1 polymer ?
#
loop_
_entity_poly.entity_id
_entity_poly.type
_entity_poly.pdbx_seq_one_letter_code
_entity_poly.pdbx_strand_id
1 'polypeptide(L)'
;MEENFELKNLRSTMKFLESISEKLPEKDYNIKTIPSIFNRTYDENFISDYLAYILNPLHNGIGLEPIFRLVEGYSEKAINILKNLTIAEKNKIEIIREYSFYNGRRIDILIKLEGQLIIAIENKIFAAESENQTVDYAESIYEIFPDYEHLLFYLTPKGEDPISEDFIAISYGDLIHRLKGVKFDYRDDIRRRVIFDDFILHVEENIMVKRSKQIAEHTKLYLDYYETIRKLEHYFKKDSLMAFEEFEEMVRNIFEGEDWEFNIKADRSWHTIYKKSWNISGLFIHHEFWISSENILVRDKLIHLIEVEGSNRNIFLDLYDEEYEKLKDEYISHGIAYRPRNRKHAIARRELDNYFKADYKDENRLAEEVKKCKFIDDAIERVLERYLKEIN
;
A
#
# COMPACT_ATOMS: atom_id res chain seq x y z
N MET A 1 -38.88 -4.93 1.11
CA MET A 1 -38.95 -5.67 -0.18
C MET A 1 -37.92 -5.17 -1.19
N GLU A 2 -37.40 -3.94 -1.08
CA GLU A 2 -36.32 -3.42 -1.94
C GLU A 2 -34.92 -3.96 -1.58
N GLU A 3 -34.60 -4.24 -0.31
CA GLU A 3 -33.29 -4.80 0.12
C GLU A 3 -32.89 -6.13 -0.54
N ASN A 4 -33.87 -6.96 -0.92
CA ASN A 4 -33.62 -8.29 -1.50
C ASN A 4 -33.27 -8.20 -3.00
N PHE A 5 -33.66 -7.12 -3.68
CA PHE A 5 -33.35 -6.93 -5.09
C PHE A 5 -31.90 -6.50 -5.29
N GLU A 6 -31.39 -5.59 -4.44
CA GLU A 6 -30.00 -5.15 -4.48
C GLU A 6 -29.01 -6.29 -4.18
N LEU A 7 -29.26 -7.10 -3.14
CA LEU A 7 -28.44 -8.26 -2.79
C LEU A 7 -28.40 -9.32 -3.90
N LYS A 8 -29.53 -9.56 -4.56
CA LYS A 8 -29.62 -10.50 -5.68
C LYS A 8 -28.85 -9.99 -6.89
N ASN A 9 -28.94 -8.69 -7.16
CA ASN A 9 -28.21 -8.04 -8.25
C ASN A 9 -26.69 -8.03 -7.98
N LEU A 10 -26.27 -7.82 -6.74
CA LEU A 10 -24.88 -7.87 -6.33
C LEU A 10 -24.28 -9.27 -6.50
N ARG A 11 -25.00 -10.33 -6.08
CA ARG A 11 -24.59 -11.72 -6.29
C ARG A 11 -24.46 -12.09 -7.76
N SER A 12 -25.36 -11.61 -8.62
CA SER A 12 -25.24 -11.84 -10.07
C SER A 12 -24.04 -11.11 -10.66
N THR A 13 -23.77 -9.88 -10.20
CA THR A 13 -22.61 -9.10 -10.65
C THR A 13 -21.31 -9.76 -10.21
N MET A 14 -21.19 -10.23 -8.96
CA MET A 14 -19.99 -10.92 -8.49
C MET A 14 -19.69 -12.21 -9.26
N LYS A 15 -20.70 -13.05 -9.50
CA LYS A 15 -20.54 -14.28 -10.31
C LYS A 15 -20.18 -13.99 -11.77
N PHE A 16 -20.72 -12.91 -12.33
CA PHE A 16 -20.36 -12.46 -13.67
C PHE A 16 -18.89 -12.04 -13.74
N LEU A 17 -18.40 -11.34 -12.73
CA LEU A 17 -17.03 -10.86 -12.64
C LEU A 17 -16.00 -12.00 -12.46
N GLU A 18 -16.28 -12.99 -11.61
CA GLU A 18 -15.46 -14.21 -11.50
C GLU A 18 -15.39 -14.96 -12.83
N SER A 19 -16.53 -15.06 -13.54
CA SER A 19 -16.58 -15.74 -14.84
C SER A 19 -15.80 -15.02 -15.95
N ILE A 20 -15.52 -13.72 -15.77
CA ILE A 20 -14.69 -12.90 -16.65
C ILE A 20 -13.22 -13.04 -16.25
N SER A 21 -12.89 -13.03 -14.94
CA SER A 21 -11.49 -13.12 -14.48
C SER A 21 -10.81 -14.43 -14.90
N GLU A 22 -11.55 -15.54 -14.96
CA GLU A 22 -11.03 -16.85 -15.41
C GLU A 22 -10.75 -16.92 -16.93
N LYS A 23 -11.25 -15.95 -17.71
CA LYS A 23 -11.22 -15.98 -19.19
C LYS A 23 -10.35 -14.91 -19.83
N LEU A 24 -9.75 -14.02 -19.03
CA LEU A 24 -8.92 -12.94 -19.54
C LEU A 24 -7.45 -13.39 -19.63
N PRO A 25 -6.80 -13.27 -20.80
CA PRO A 25 -5.38 -13.61 -20.93
C PRO A 25 -4.51 -12.57 -20.20
N GLU A 26 -3.55 -13.03 -19.40
CA GLU A 26 -2.43 -12.18 -18.98
C GLU A 26 -1.63 -11.77 -20.22
N LYS A 27 -1.62 -10.47 -20.52
CA LYS A 27 -0.78 -9.90 -21.57
C LYS A 27 0.27 -9.00 -20.94
N ASP A 28 1.43 -9.59 -20.67
CA ASP A 28 2.65 -8.86 -20.31
C ASP A 28 3.33 -8.39 -21.61
N TYR A 29 3.21 -7.10 -21.92
CA TYR A 29 3.80 -6.50 -23.13
C TYR A 29 4.48 -5.14 -22.88
N ASN A 30 4.95 -4.85 -21.66
CA ASN A 30 5.64 -3.58 -21.45
C ASN A 30 7.16 -3.76 -21.57
N ILE A 31 7.74 -3.21 -22.64
CA ILE A 31 9.17 -2.92 -22.69
C ILE A 31 9.47 -2.06 -21.46
N LYS A 32 10.34 -2.55 -20.55
CA LYS A 32 10.71 -1.78 -19.37
C LYS A 32 11.60 -0.61 -19.80
N THR A 33 11.12 0.61 -19.58
CA THR A 33 11.93 1.83 -19.81
C THR A 33 13.00 1.99 -18.73
N ILE A 34 14.02 2.82 -18.96
CA ILE A 34 15.12 3.04 -18.01
C ILE A 34 14.60 3.42 -16.60
N PRO A 35 13.70 4.41 -16.43
CA PRO A 35 13.16 4.73 -15.11
C PRO A 35 12.42 3.55 -14.46
N SER A 36 11.70 2.75 -15.25
CA SER A 36 10.99 1.56 -14.76
C SER A 36 11.95 0.49 -14.27
N ILE A 37 13.07 0.27 -14.97
CA ILE A 37 14.12 -0.69 -14.57
C ILE A 37 14.68 -0.35 -13.18
N PHE A 38 14.82 0.93 -12.85
CA PHE A 38 15.32 1.39 -11.56
C PHE A 38 14.24 1.63 -10.51
N ASN A 39 12.97 1.27 -10.77
CA ASN A 39 11.81 1.56 -9.92
C ASN A 39 11.63 3.05 -9.61
N ARG A 40 11.96 3.91 -10.58
CA ARG A 40 11.87 5.39 -10.51
C ARG A 40 10.83 5.95 -11.50
N THR A 41 9.83 5.15 -11.87
CA THR A 41 8.82 5.44 -12.91
C THR A 41 8.15 6.80 -12.78
N TYR A 42 7.98 7.31 -11.56
CA TYR A 42 7.31 8.59 -11.30
C TYR A 42 8.12 9.49 -10.37
N ASP A 43 9.42 9.22 -10.24
CA ASP A 43 10.29 10.00 -9.39
C ASP A 43 10.63 11.32 -10.09
N GLU A 44 10.04 12.41 -9.61
CA GLU A 44 10.21 13.76 -10.20
C GLU A 44 11.68 14.17 -10.33
N ASN A 45 12.53 13.80 -9.37
CA ASN A 45 13.96 14.11 -9.44
C ASN A 45 14.66 13.29 -10.52
N PHE A 46 14.37 11.99 -10.60
CA PHE A 46 14.93 11.11 -11.63
C PHE A 46 14.53 11.56 -13.04
N ILE A 47 13.24 11.89 -13.23
CA ILE A 47 12.74 12.33 -14.54
C ILE A 47 13.34 13.68 -14.92
N SER A 48 13.56 14.56 -13.95
CA SER A 48 14.21 15.83 -14.21
C SER A 48 15.72 15.69 -14.51
N ASP A 49 16.41 14.74 -13.88
CA ASP A 49 17.80 14.38 -14.25
C ASP A 49 17.85 13.86 -15.70
N TYR A 50 16.88 13.03 -16.07
CA TYR A 50 16.75 12.50 -17.42
C TYR A 50 16.48 13.64 -18.41
N LEU A 51 15.51 14.51 -18.13
CA LEU A 51 15.21 15.67 -18.98
C LEU A 51 16.42 16.60 -19.12
N ALA A 52 17.14 16.88 -18.03
CA ALA A 52 18.37 17.67 -18.08
C ALA A 52 19.45 17.03 -18.97
N TYR A 53 19.61 15.70 -18.91
CA TYR A 53 20.50 14.98 -19.82
C TYR A 53 20.09 15.16 -21.29
N ILE A 54 18.79 15.01 -21.58
CA ILE A 54 18.22 15.16 -22.93
C ILE A 54 18.41 16.58 -23.48
N LEU A 55 18.25 17.58 -22.63
CA LEU A 55 18.41 18.99 -23.01
C LEU A 55 19.87 19.42 -23.12
N ASN A 56 20.82 18.68 -22.53
CA ASN A 56 22.22 19.11 -22.49
C ASN A 56 22.94 18.91 -23.85
N PRO A 57 23.29 19.99 -24.57
CA PRO A 57 23.88 19.88 -25.90
C PRO A 57 25.26 19.23 -25.92
N LEU A 58 25.96 19.17 -24.78
CA LEU A 58 27.26 18.52 -24.63
C LEU A 58 27.15 17.01 -24.36
N HIS A 59 25.99 16.54 -23.92
CA HIS A 59 25.79 15.16 -23.48
C HIS A 59 24.77 14.38 -24.33
N ASN A 60 23.76 15.05 -24.87
CA ASN A 60 22.65 14.43 -25.60
C ASN A 60 23.04 13.89 -26.99
N GLY A 61 24.19 14.30 -27.55
CA GLY A 61 24.67 13.87 -28.87
C GLY A 61 23.94 14.48 -30.06
N ILE A 62 22.99 15.38 -29.81
CA ILE A 62 22.15 16.06 -30.79
C ILE A 62 22.56 17.54 -30.90
N GLY A 63 23.09 18.10 -29.81
CA GLY A 63 23.37 19.52 -29.67
C GLY A 63 22.13 20.28 -29.21
N LEU A 64 21.91 21.47 -29.76
CA LEU A 64 20.92 22.43 -29.28
C LEU A 64 19.47 22.12 -29.67
N GLU A 65 19.24 21.19 -30.61
CA GLU A 65 17.91 20.95 -31.17
C GLU A 65 16.82 20.68 -30.12
N PRO A 66 17.07 19.91 -29.03
CA PRO A 66 16.07 19.73 -27.98
C PRO A 66 15.69 21.03 -27.26
N ILE A 67 16.67 21.90 -26.98
CA ILE A 67 16.41 23.23 -26.37
C ILE A 67 15.65 24.11 -27.36
N PHE A 68 16.03 24.11 -28.65
CA PHE A 68 15.28 24.84 -29.68
C PHE A 68 13.81 24.42 -29.71
N ARG A 69 13.53 23.12 -29.73
CA ARG A 69 12.17 22.58 -29.74
C ARG A 69 11.37 22.94 -28.48
N LEU A 70 12.03 23.01 -27.33
CA LEU A 70 11.44 23.45 -26.07
C LEU A 70 10.97 24.91 -26.15
N VAL A 71 11.80 25.83 -26.63
CA VAL A 71 11.48 27.28 -26.62
C VAL A 71 10.74 27.78 -27.88
N GLU A 72 10.67 26.96 -28.93
CA GLU A 72 10.03 27.32 -30.21
C GLU A 72 8.55 27.68 -30.01
N GLY A 73 8.15 28.85 -30.50
CA GLY A 73 6.78 29.36 -30.33
C GLY A 73 6.48 30.03 -28.98
N TYR A 74 7.44 30.08 -28.05
CA TYR A 74 7.30 30.83 -26.79
C TYR A 74 8.09 32.14 -26.77
N SER A 75 9.32 32.17 -27.33
CA SER A 75 10.10 33.42 -27.48
C SER A 75 10.95 33.41 -28.75
N GLU A 76 10.66 34.33 -29.67
CA GLU A 76 11.48 34.56 -30.87
C GLU A 76 12.89 35.05 -30.50
N LYS A 77 13.01 35.83 -29.42
CA LYS A 77 14.29 36.36 -28.94
C LYS A 77 15.19 35.24 -28.45
N ALA A 78 14.67 34.30 -27.65
CA ALA A 78 15.43 33.13 -27.21
C ALA A 78 15.88 32.23 -28.38
N ILE A 79 15.00 32.02 -29.37
CA ILE A 79 15.35 31.31 -30.61
C ILE A 79 16.49 32.02 -31.35
N ASN A 80 16.44 33.35 -31.46
CA ASN A 80 17.49 34.13 -32.11
C ASN A 80 18.83 34.06 -31.36
N ILE A 81 18.81 34.09 -30.02
CA ILE A 81 20.00 33.87 -29.19
C ILE A 81 20.62 32.51 -29.51
N LEU A 82 19.84 31.44 -29.39
CA LEU A 82 20.31 30.06 -29.59
C LEU A 82 20.87 29.82 -31.01
N LYS A 83 20.26 30.41 -32.05
CA LYS A 83 20.71 30.28 -33.45
C LYS A 83 22.05 30.95 -33.72
N ASN A 84 22.35 32.05 -33.02
CA ASN A 84 23.54 32.86 -33.27
C ASN A 84 24.73 32.54 -32.35
N LEU A 85 24.60 31.51 -31.48
CA LEU A 85 25.69 31.10 -30.61
C LEU A 85 26.94 30.67 -31.39
N THR A 86 28.08 31.20 -31.01
CA THR A 86 29.39 30.70 -31.42
C THR A 86 29.66 29.33 -30.81
N ILE A 87 30.63 28.59 -31.36
CA ILE A 87 31.05 27.29 -30.80
C ILE A 87 31.49 27.43 -29.34
N ALA A 88 32.20 28.52 -29.01
CA ALA A 88 32.67 28.77 -27.65
C ALA A 88 31.51 29.01 -26.66
N GLU A 89 30.46 29.72 -27.08
CA GLU A 89 29.28 29.95 -26.25
C GLU A 89 28.43 28.67 -26.09
N LYS A 90 28.30 27.86 -27.15
CA LYS A 90 27.63 26.55 -27.06
C LYS A 90 28.27 25.65 -26.00
N ASN A 91 29.59 25.70 -25.88
CA ASN A 91 30.34 24.93 -24.89
C ASN A 91 30.25 25.48 -23.46
N LYS A 92 29.60 26.64 -23.27
CA LYS A 92 29.39 27.28 -21.95
C LYS A 92 27.94 27.19 -21.49
N ILE A 93 27.09 26.43 -22.18
CA ILE A 93 25.72 26.21 -21.73
C ILE A 93 25.75 25.31 -20.50
N GLU A 94 25.24 25.83 -19.40
CA GLU A 94 25.13 25.09 -18.15
C GLU A 94 23.69 24.62 -17.96
N ILE A 95 23.52 23.34 -17.60
CA ILE A 95 22.24 22.80 -17.14
C ILE A 95 22.42 22.36 -15.70
N ILE A 96 21.83 23.13 -14.80
CA ILE A 96 21.96 22.95 -13.36
C ILE A 96 20.68 22.31 -12.85
N ARG A 97 20.83 21.15 -12.21
CA ARG A 97 19.75 20.49 -11.49
C ARG A 97 19.63 21.06 -10.09
N GLU A 98 18.40 21.17 -9.62
CA GLU A 98 18.10 21.47 -8.24
C GLU A 98 18.79 22.79 -7.78
N TYR A 99 18.67 23.85 -8.59
CA TYR A 99 19.32 25.14 -8.31
C TYR A 99 18.65 25.82 -7.12
N SER A 100 19.40 26.00 -6.03
CA SER A 100 18.91 26.60 -4.79
C SER A 100 19.04 28.12 -4.81
N PHE A 101 17.95 28.80 -4.46
CA PHE A 101 17.92 30.26 -4.27
C PHE A 101 18.27 30.64 -2.83
N TYR A 102 18.53 31.92 -2.58
CA TYR A 102 18.86 32.44 -1.24
C TYR A 102 17.75 32.22 -0.21
N ASN A 103 16.50 32.15 -0.64
CA ASN A 103 15.34 31.86 0.20
C ASN A 103 15.22 30.37 0.60
N GLY A 104 16.18 29.52 0.19
CA GLY A 104 16.23 28.09 0.51
C GLY A 104 15.32 27.22 -0.36
N ARG A 105 14.51 27.82 -1.25
CA ARG A 105 13.75 27.05 -2.25
C ARG A 105 14.63 26.69 -3.44
N ARG A 106 14.15 25.77 -4.28
CA ARG A 106 14.98 25.10 -5.26
C ARG A 106 14.21 24.75 -6.53
N ILE A 107 14.60 25.34 -7.65
CA ILE A 107 14.02 25.03 -8.97
C ILE A 107 14.61 23.72 -9.51
N ASP A 108 13.78 22.90 -10.16
CA ASP A 108 14.23 21.63 -10.70
C ASP A 108 15.35 21.79 -11.75
N ILE A 109 15.14 22.54 -12.82
CA ILE A 109 16.16 22.70 -13.88
C ILE A 109 16.37 24.17 -14.18
N LEU A 110 17.63 24.62 -14.18
CA LEU A 110 18.04 25.92 -14.65
C LEU A 110 19.04 25.76 -15.79
N ILE A 111 18.69 26.20 -16.99
CA ILE A 111 19.58 26.28 -18.14
C ILE A 111 20.08 27.71 -18.26
N LYS A 112 21.39 27.88 -18.19
CA LYS A 112 22.04 29.18 -18.21
C LYS A 112 22.94 29.34 -19.44
N LEU A 113 22.63 30.37 -20.23
CA LEU A 113 23.50 30.91 -21.27
C LEU A 113 24.05 32.24 -20.76
N GLU A 114 25.33 32.24 -20.37
CA GLU A 114 25.97 33.36 -19.71
C GLU A 114 25.74 34.70 -20.43
N GLY A 115 25.17 35.67 -19.69
CA GLY A 115 24.86 37.02 -20.15
C GLY A 115 23.74 37.13 -21.21
N GLN A 116 22.99 36.06 -21.49
CA GLN A 116 22.05 36.05 -22.62
C GLN A 116 20.65 35.52 -22.27
N LEU A 117 20.56 34.30 -21.73
CA LEU A 117 19.28 33.59 -21.58
C LEU A 117 19.27 32.69 -20.34
N ILE A 118 18.18 32.76 -19.58
CA ILE A 118 17.82 31.83 -18.53
C ILE A 118 16.56 31.07 -18.96
N ILE A 119 16.63 29.74 -18.91
CA ILE A 119 15.45 28.88 -19.01
C ILE A 119 15.31 28.12 -17.70
N ALA A 120 14.21 28.34 -16.99
CA ALA A 120 13.89 27.58 -15.79
C ALA A 120 12.78 26.58 -16.09
N ILE A 121 12.84 25.39 -15.50
CA ILE A 121 11.79 24.39 -15.59
C ILE A 121 11.52 23.88 -14.18
N GLU A 122 10.32 24.09 -13.69
CA GLU A 122 9.80 23.37 -12.51
C GLU A 122 9.00 22.17 -13.01
N ASN A 123 9.34 20.98 -12.55
CA ASN A 123 8.73 19.73 -13.00
C ASN A 123 7.81 19.16 -11.92
N LYS A 124 6.57 18.84 -12.30
CA LYS A 124 5.62 18.12 -11.44
C LYS A 124 4.99 16.96 -12.20
N ILE A 125 4.91 15.82 -11.54
CA ILE A 125 4.26 14.60 -12.08
C ILE A 125 2.95 14.33 -11.35
N PHE A 126 2.93 14.47 -10.01
CA PHE A 126 1.72 14.22 -9.22
C PHE A 126 1.35 15.36 -8.28
N ALA A 127 2.34 16.06 -7.76
CA ALA A 127 2.10 17.13 -6.80
C ALA A 127 1.58 18.38 -7.51
N ALA A 128 0.57 19.02 -6.92
CA ALA A 128 0.24 20.39 -7.27
C ALA A 128 1.35 21.34 -6.79
N GLU A 129 1.35 22.56 -7.33
CA GLU A 129 2.23 23.62 -6.87
C GLU A 129 2.10 23.84 -5.35
N SER A 130 3.23 24.02 -4.66
CA SER A 130 3.23 24.47 -3.27
C SER A 130 2.93 25.96 -3.19
N GLU A 131 2.38 26.42 -2.06
CA GLU A 131 1.95 27.82 -1.91
C GLU A 131 3.05 28.83 -2.28
N ASN A 132 2.73 29.72 -3.24
CA ASN A 132 3.58 30.76 -3.83
C ASN A 132 4.90 30.27 -4.47
N GLN A 133 5.09 28.97 -4.67
CA GLN A 133 6.36 28.41 -5.11
C GLN A 133 6.89 29.03 -6.42
N THR A 134 6.06 29.10 -7.47
CA THR A 134 6.47 29.67 -8.76
C THR A 134 6.67 31.19 -8.70
N VAL A 135 5.94 31.89 -7.83
CA VAL A 135 6.10 33.33 -7.60
C VAL A 135 7.48 33.60 -7.00
N ASP A 136 7.82 32.88 -5.93
CA ASP A 136 9.10 33.00 -5.26
C ASP A 136 10.29 32.64 -6.17
N TYR A 137 10.10 31.69 -7.09
CA TYR A 137 11.10 31.35 -8.11
C TYR A 137 11.29 32.46 -9.14
N ALA A 138 10.20 33.01 -9.67
CA ALA A 138 10.27 34.10 -10.64
C ALA A 138 10.99 35.32 -10.05
N GLU A 139 10.59 35.76 -8.85
CA GLU A 139 11.24 36.87 -8.14
C GLU A 139 12.73 36.62 -7.93
N SER A 140 13.10 35.43 -7.45
CA SER A 140 14.51 35.07 -7.21
C SER A 140 15.33 35.06 -8.52
N ILE A 141 14.75 34.55 -9.60
CA ILE A 141 15.43 34.50 -10.91
C ILE A 141 15.64 35.91 -11.46
N TYR A 142 14.63 36.77 -11.41
CA TYR A 142 14.76 38.15 -11.88
C TYR A 142 15.74 38.98 -11.04
N GLU A 143 15.85 38.71 -9.73
CA GLU A 143 16.84 39.37 -8.87
C GLU A 143 18.28 38.93 -9.21
N ILE A 144 18.49 37.63 -9.45
CA ILE A 144 19.82 37.08 -9.71
C ILE A 144 20.30 37.34 -11.15
N PHE A 145 19.38 37.36 -12.12
CA PHE A 145 19.66 37.45 -13.55
C PHE A 145 18.92 38.60 -14.27
N PRO A 146 18.94 39.84 -13.77
CA PRO A 146 18.04 40.91 -14.22
C PRO A 146 18.15 41.27 -15.71
N ASP A 147 19.33 41.14 -16.31
CA ASP A 147 19.60 41.53 -17.70
C ASP A 147 19.43 40.40 -18.72
N TYR A 148 18.96 39.23 -18.29
CA TYR A 148 18.80 38.06 -19.15
C TYR A 148 17.43 38.05 -19.84
N GLU A 149 17.34 37.36 -20.98
CA GLU A 149 16.05 36.86 -21.44
C GLU A 149 15.60 35.73 -20.52
N HIS A 150 14.30 35.67 -20.16
CA HIS A 150 13.76 34.68 -19.25
C HIS A 150 12.68 33.84 -19.93
N LEU A 151 12.77 32.52 -19.79
CA LEU A 151 11.67 31.58 -20.07
C LEU A 151 11.53 30.66 -18.87
N LEU A 152 10.43 30.80 -18.14
CA LEU A 152 10.14 29.98 -16.97
C LEU A 152 9.02 29.01 -17.36
N PHE A 153 9.25 27.71 -17.25
CA PHE A 153 8.29 26.68 -17.62
C PHE A 153 7.81 25.92 -16.40
N TYR A 154 6.49 25.76 -16.30
CA TYR A 154 5.85 24.87 -15.34
C TYR A 154 5.40 23.61 -16.08
N LEU A 155 6.21 22.56 -15.97
CA LEU A 155 6.03 21.30 -16.69
C LEU A 155 5.19 20.33 -15.86
N THR A 156 4.01 20.01 -16.36
CA THR A 156 3.04 19.14 -15.68
C THR A 156 2.42 18.13 -16.65
N PRO A 157 1.74 17.06 -16.19
CA PRO A 157 1.20 16.05 -17.11
C PRO A 157 0.14 16.62 -18.06
N LYS A 158 -0.63 17.62 -17.64
CA LYS A 158 -1.74 18.18 -18.43
C LYS A 158 -1.58 19.66 -18.75
N GLY A 159 -0.49 20.30 -18.35
CA GLY A 159 -0.30 21.73 -18.54
C GLY A 159 -1.18 22.53 -17.58
N GLU A 160 -1.30 22.07 -16.33
CA GLU A 160 -1.91 22.83 -15.24
C GLU A 160 -1.26 24.23 -15.10
N ASP A 161 -2.09 25.23 -14.82
CA ASP A 161 -1.62 26.62 -14.69
C ASP A 161 -0.82 26.81 -13.38
N PRO A 162 0.33 27.49 -13.43
CA PRO A 162 1.07 27.93 -12.24
C PRO A 162 0.37 29.11 -11.55
N ILE A 163 0.73 29.36 -10.29
CA ILE A 163 0.29 30.53 -9.52
C ILE A 163 0.91 31.81 -10.10
N SER A 164 2.19 31.78 -10.50
CA SER A 164 2.87 32.92 -11.11
C SER A 164 2.54 33.07 -12.59
N GLU A 165 2.13 34.26 -13.01
CA GLU A 165 1.92 34.60 -14.43
C GLU A 165 3.21 34.62 -15.24
N ASP A 166 4.39 34.67 -14.60
CA ASP A 166 5.69 34.61 -15.26
C ASP A 166 6.04 33.19 -15.76
N PHE A 167 5.41 32.16 -15.20
CA PHE A 167 5.62 30.78 -15.61
C PHE A 167 4.67 30.39 -16.74
N ILE A 168 5.23 29.83 -17.80
CA ILE A 168 4.51 29.27 -18.94
C ILE A 168 4.11 27.83 -18.59
N ALA A 169 2.80 27.57 -18.52
CA ALA A 169 2.28 26.22 -18.41
C ALA A 169 2.63 25.40 -19.67
N ILE A 170 3.24 24.23 -19.47
CA ILE A 170 3.54 23.29 -20.56
C ILE A 170 3.19 21.87 -20.12
N SER A 171 2.48 21.13 -20.98
CA SER A 171 2.20 19.73 -20.71
C SER A 171 3.36 18.83 -21.15
N TYR A 172 3.53 17.67 -20.50
CA TYR A 172 4.40 16.60 -21.00
C TYR A 172 4.01 16.18 -22.43
N GLY A 173 2.72 16.23 -22.79
CA GLY A 173 2.27 15.96 -24.14
C GLY A 173 2.83 16.92 -25.18
N ASP A 174 2.82 18.21 -24.87
CA ASP A 174 3.39 19.25 -25.74
C ASP A 174 4.91 19.11 -25.83
N LEU A 175 5.59 18.89 -24.70
CA LEU A 175 7.04 18.66 -24.66
C LEU A 175 7.42 17.47 -25.55
N ILE A 176 6.76 16.32 -25.42
CA ILE A 176 7.06 15.14 -26.23
C ILE A 176 6.75 15.36 -27.70
N HIS A 177 5.62 16.00 -28.02
CA HIS A 177 5.31 16.35 -29.40
C HIS A 177 6.45 17.15 -30.05
N ARG A 178 7.01 18.12 -29.31
CA ARG A 178 8.15 18.94 -29.73
C ARG A 178 9.44 18.12 -29.86
N LEU A 179 9.76 17.28 -28.87
CA LEU A 179 10.96 16.45 -28.87
C LEU A 179 10.95 15.37 -29.96
N LYS A 180 9.78 14.85 -30.35
CA LYS A 180 9.64 13.95 -31.51
C LYS A 180 10.02 14.60 -32.84
N GLY A 181 10.01 15.94 -32.91
CA GLY A 181 10.49 16.71 -34.05
C GLY A 181 12.01 16.84 -34.15
N VAL A 182 12.77 16.28 -33.20
CA VAL A 182 14.24 16.27 -33.22
C VAL A 182 14.73 15.22 -34.22
N LYS A 183 15.60 15.64 -35.15
CA LYS A 183 16.18 14.75 -36.16
C LYS A 183 17.47 14.11 -35.64
N PHE A 184 17.59 12.81 -35.84
CA PHE A 184 18.76 12.02 -35.45
C PHE A 184 19.37 11.32 -36.68
N ASP A 185 20.70 11.38 -36.82
CA ASP A 185 21.42 10.44 -37.68
C ASP A 185 21.70 9.15 -36.88
N TYR A 186 21.01 8.07 -37.23
CA TYR A 186 21.15 6.75 -36.58
C TYR A 186 22.58 6.18 -36.65
N ARG A 187 23.39 6.66 -37.60
CA ARG A 187 24.72 6.10 -37.87
C ARG A 187 25.81 6.67 -36.97
N ASP A 188 25.56 7.83 -36.36
CA ASP A 188 26.60 8.57 -35.62
C ASP A 188 26.60 8.28 -34.12
N ASP A 189 25.42 8.08 -33.49
CA ASP A 189 25.34 7.76 -32.05
C ASP A 189 24.04 7.02 -31.67
N ILE A 190 24.04 5.70 -31.87
CA ILE A 190 22.89 4.85 -31.54
C ILE A 190 22.57 4.85 -30.03
N ARG A 191 23.57 4.99 -29.16
CA ARG A 191 23.38 4.87 -27.71
C ARG A 191 22.57 6.05 -27.18
N ARG A 192 23.01 7.27 -27.50
CA ARG A 192 22.32 8.48 -27.05
C ARG A 192 20.92 8.59 -27.64
N ARG A 193 20.75 8.09 -28.86
CA ARG A 193 19.43 7.96 -29.45
C ARG A 193 18.51 7.02 -28.68
N VAL A 194 18.96 5.81 -28.35
CA VAL A 194 18.15 4.87 -27.55
C VAL A 194 17.75 5.51 -26.22
N ILE A 195 18.65 6.26 -25.57
CA ILE A 195 18.36 7.01 -24.34
C ILE A 195 17.31 8.10 -24.60
N PHE A 196 17.35 8.81 -25.72
CA PHE A 196 16.35 9.82 -26.06
C PHE A 196 14.98 9.22 -26.39
N ASP A 197 14.95 8.17 -27.20
CA ASP A 197 13.73 7.46 -27.56
C ASP A 197 13.11 6.78 -26.33
N ASP A 198 13.92 6.28 -25.37
CA ASP A 198 13.44 5.75 -24.09
C ASP A 198 12.83 6.84 -23.20
N PHE A 199 13.38 8.06 -23.17
CA PHE A 199 12.75 9.17 -22.46
C PHE A 199 11.36 9.48 -23.04
N ILE A 200 11.26 9.58 -24.37
CA ILE A 200 9.98 9.77 -25.05
C ILE A 200 9.01 8.65 -24.70
N LEU A 201 9.42 7.39 -24.88
CA LEU A 201 8.60 6.22 -24.59
C LEU A 201 8.13 6.23 -23.14
N HIS A 202 9.02 6.53 -22.20
CA HIS A 202 8.70 6.55 -20.79
C HIS A 202 7.65 7.60 -20.45
N VAL A 203 7.85 8.84 -20.91
CA VAL A 203 6.87 9.91 -20.70
C VAL A 203 5.54 9.54 -21.37
N GLU A 204 5.55 9.02 -22.59
CA GLU A 204 4.34 8.65 -23.31
C GLU A 204 3.55 7.55 -22.62
N GLU A 205 4.23 6.50 -22.14
CA GLU A 205 3.60 5.31 -21.56
C GLU A 205 3.27 5.46 -20.07
N ASN A 206 4.01 6.30 -19.33
CA ASN A 206 3.89 6.37 -17.88
C ASN A 206 3.36 7.72 -17.39
N ILE A 207 3.70 8.84 -18.03
CA ILE A 207 3.34 10.20 -17.56
C ILE A 207 2.13 10.76 -18.32
N MET A 208 2.10 10.63 -19.65
CA MET A 208 1.04 11.15 -20.53
C MET A 208 -0.19 10.25 -20.62
N VAL A 209 -0.05 8.93 -20.40
CA VAL A 209 -1.20 8.03 -20.38
C VAL A 209 -2.11 8.44 -19.23
N LYS A 210 -3.23 9.10 -19.56
CA LYS A 210 -4.42 9.03 -18.72
C LYS A 210 -4.64 7.55 -18.42
N ARG A 211 -4.52 7.17 -17.15
CA ARG A 211 -4.80 5.81 -16.63
C ARG A 211 -6.18 5.24 -17.02
N SER A 212 -6.98 5.90 -17.86
CA SER A 212 -8.17 5.31 -18.46
C SER A 212 -7.91 4.15 -19.42
N LYS A 213 -6.67 3.93 -19.90
CA LYS A 213 -6.33 2.78 -20.76
C LYS A 213 -5.50 1.66 -20.12
N GLN A 214 -5.01 1.84 -18.89
CA GLN A 214 -4.21 0.83 -18.17
C GLN A 214 -4.66 0.61 -16.71
N ILE A 215 -5.81 1.16 -16.32
CA ILE A 215 -6.56 0.59 -15.21
C ILE A 215 -7.03 -0.78 -15.73
N ALA A 216 -6.48 -1.87 -15.21
CA ALA A 216 -7.03 -3.21 -15.45
C ALA A 216 -8.55 -3.14 -15.25
N GLU A 217 -9.36 -3.84 -16.05
CA GLU A 217 -10.83 -3.76 -15.92
C GLU A 217 -11.28 -3.96 -14.46
N HIS A 218 -10.55 -4.77 -13.70
CA HIS A 218 -10.68 -4.96 -12.26
C HIS A 218 -10.52 -3.68 -11.43
N THR A 219 -9.54 -2.82 -11.74
CA THR A 219 -9.34 -1.53 -11.05
C THR A 219 -10.40 -0.51 -11.48
N LYS A 220 -10.92 -0.57 -12.71
CA LYS A 220 -11.98 0.34 -13.17
C LYS A 220 -13.26 0.02 -12.43
N LEU A 221 -13.57 -1.26 -12.37
CA LEU A 221 -14.65 -1.79 -11.56
C LEU A 221 -14.49 -1.45 -10.07
N TYR A 222 -13.29 -1.64 -9.50
CA TYR A 222 -13.04 -1.25 -8.10
C TYR A 222 -13.32 0.23 -7.86
N LEU A 223 -12.92 1.11 -8.79
CA LEU A 223 -13.19 2.55 -8.70
C LEU A 223 -14.67 2.87 -8.91
N ASP A 224 -15.34 2.23 -9.88
CA ASP A 224 -16.77 2.38 -10.17
C ASP A 224 -17.63 1.96 -8.96
N TYR A 225 -17.16 0.98 -8.20
CA TYR A 225 -17.81 0.46 -6.98
C TYR A 225 -17.12 0.89 -5.69
N TYR A 226 -16.18 1.86 -5.72
CA TYR A 226 -15.35 2.20 -4.56
C TYR A 226 -16.21 2.63 -3.36
N GLU A 227 -17.19 3.50 -3.59
CA GLU A 227 -18.12 3.93 -2.54
C GLU A 227 -19.01 2.78 -2.04
N THR A 228 -19.40 1.86 -2.92
CA THR A 228 -20.13 0.65 -2.54
C THR A 228 -19.27 -0.26 -1.67
N ILE A 229 -18.02 -0.51 -2.06
CA ILE A 229 -17.05 -1.31 -1.31
C ILE A 229 -16.80 -0.69 0.06
N ARG A 230 -16.55 0.62 0.13
CA ARG A 230 -16.39 1.33 1.41
C ARG A 230 -17.62 1.22 2.30
N LYS A 231 -18.81 1.34 1.73
CA LYS A 231 -20.07 1.18 2.45
C LYS A 231 -20.20 -0.26 2.96
N LEU A 232 -19.89 -1.26 2.15
CA LEU A 232 -19.88 -2.67 2.55
C LEU A 232 -18.85 -2.95 3.65
N GLU A 233 -17.63 -2.42 3.55
CA GLU A 233 -16.61 -2.53 4.60
C GLU A 233 -17.05 -1.87 5.90
N HIS A 234 -17.73 -0.73 5.82
CA HIS A 234 -18.28 -0.05 6.98
C HIS A 234 -19.33 -0.92 7.70
N TYR A 235 -20.30 -1.46 6.95
CA TYR A 235 -21.30 -2.37 7.52
C TYR A 235 -20.67 -3.67 8.03
N PHE A 236 -19.74 -4.26 7.27
CA PHE A 236 -19.01 -5.46 7.70
C PHE A 236 -18.28 -5.22 9.03
N LYS A 237 -17.58 -4.09 9.19
CA LYS A 237 -16.90 -3.74 10.45
C LYS A 237 -17.88 -3.56 11.61
N LYS A 238 -19.03 -2.93 11.33
CA LYS A 238 -20.10 -2.72 12.32
C LYS A 238 -20.72 -4.04 12.75
N ASP A 239 -21.13 -4.88 11.80
CA ASP A 239 -21.78 -6.16 12.08
C ASP A 239 -20.80 -7.15 12.71
N SER A 240 -19.53 -7.11 12.31
CA SER A 240 -18.45 -7.89 12.95
C SER A 240 -18.23 -7.47 14.41
N LEU A 241 -18.41 -6.18 14.73
CA LEU A 241 -18.37 -5.73 16.12
C LEU A 241 -19.57 -6.27 16.90
N MET A 242 -20.78 -6.17 16.35
CA MET A 242 -22.00 -6.70 17.00
C MET A 242 -21.92 -8.21 17.27
N ALA A 243 -21.50 -8.98 16.27
CA ALA A 243 -21.30 -10.42 16.42
C ALA A 243 -20.23 -10.76 17.46
N PHE A 244 -19.20 -9.92 17.58
CA PHE A 244 -18.15 -10.11 18.58
C PHE A 244 -18.62 -9.78 19.99
N GLU A 245 -19.42 -8.72 20.15
CA GLU A 245 -20.06 -8.38 21.42
C GLU A 245 -21.00 -9.50 21.89
N GLU A 246 -21.77 -10.10 20.97
CA GLU A 246 -22.59 -11.28 21.25
C GLU A 246 -21.74 -12.49 21.66
N PHE A 247 -20.65 -12.77 20.93
CA PHE A 247 -19.70 -13.81 21.29
C PHE A 247 -19.10 -13.58 22.69
N GLU A 248 -18.66 -12.36 22.99
CA GLU A 248 -18.10 -12.00 24.28
C GLU A 248 -19.12 -12.20 25.41
N GLU A 249 -20.36 -11.74 25.22
CA GLU A 249 -21.45 -11.94 26.19
C GLU A 249 -21.72 -13.43 26.44
N MET A 250 -21.81 -14.23 25.37
CA MET A 250 -21.99 -15.68 25.49
C MET A 250 -20.84 -16.35 26.24
N VAL A 251 -19.59 -16.00 25.90
CA VAL A 251 -18.40 -16.52 26.58
C VAL A 251 -18.44 -16.17 28.06
N ARG A 252 -18.76 -14.92 28.42
CA ARG A 252 -18.89 -14.50 29.82
C ARG A 252 -19.99 -15.27 30.57
N ASN A 253 -21.10 -15.59 29.89
CA ASN A 253 -22.17 -16.41 30.47
C ASN A 253 -21.80 -17.90 30.56
N ILE A 254 -20.88 -18.41 29.75
CA ILE A 254 -20.41 -19.80 29.85
C ILE A 254 -19.47 -19.97 31.05
N PHE A 255 -18.59 -18.99 31.27
CA PHE A 255 -17.61 -18.97 32.36
C PHE A 255 -18.15 -18.14 33.52
N GLU A 256 -19.00 -18.74 34.35
CA GLU A 256 -19.59 -18.09 35.53
C GLU A 256 -18.69 -18.27 36.77
N GLY A 257 -18.58 -17.22 37.60
CA GLY A 257 -17.86 -17.28 38.90
C GLY A 257 -16.88 -16.12 39.10
N GLU A 258 -16.66 -15.72 40.36
CA GLU A 258 -15.74 -14.62 40.72
C GLU A 258 -14.25 -14.99 40.54
N ASP A 259 -13.95 -16.26 40.25
CA ASP A 259 -12.61 -16.79 40.04
C ASP A 259 -12.13 -16.67 38.59
N TRP A 260 -13.02 -16.42 37.62
CA TRP A 260 -12.68 -16.24 36.22
C TRP A 260 -12.29 -14.79 35.89
N GLU A 261 -11.25 -14.66 35.07
CA GLU A 261 -10.74 -13.40 34.53
C GLU A 261 -10.81 -13.44 33.00
N PHE A 262 -11.12 -12.27 32.42
CA PHE A 262 -11.33 -12.12 30.98
C PHE A 262 -10.42 -11.02 30.44
N ASN A 263 -9.44 -11.42 29.63
CA ASN A 263 -8.59 -10.49 28.88
C ASN A 263 -8.98 -10.54 27.41
N ILE A 264 -10.03 -9.80 27.07
CA ILE A 264 -10.60 -9.69 25.73
C ILE A 264 -10.33 -8.28 25.24
N LYS A 265 -9.41 -8.11 24.28
CA LYS A 265 -9.08 -6.77 23.77
C LYS A 265 -10.17 -6.25 22.85
N ALA A 266 -10.47 -4.95 22.97
CA ALA A 266 -11.41 -4.26 22.08
C ALA A 266 -11.00 -4.28 20.60
N ASP A 267 -9.69 -4.37 20.32
CA ASP A 267 -9.15 -4.53 18.96
C ASP A 267 -9.26 -5.96 18.42
N ARG A 268 -9.75 -6.90 19.26
CA ARG A 268 -9.99 -8.30 18.94
C ARG A 268 -8.75 -9.10 18.55
N SER A 269 -7.57 -8.59 18.90
CA SER A 269 -6.29 -9.22 18.59
C SER A 269 -5.91 -10.34 19.56
N TRP A 270 -6.53 -10.36 20.74
CA TRP A 270 -6.16 -11.25 21.84
C TRP A 270 -7.34 -11.51 22.79
N HIS A 271 -7.63 -12.78 23.05
CA HIS A 271 -8.73 -13.21 23.92
C HIS A 271 -8.29 -14.36 24.82
N THR A 272 -8.01 -14.10 26.09
CA THR A 272 -7.71 -15.15 27.06
C THR A 272 -8.71 -15.14 28.21
N ILE A 273 -9.20 -16.32 28.56
CA ILE A 273 -10.13 -16.54 29.66
C ILE A 273 -9.47 -17.55 30.60
N TYR A 274 -9.31 -17.21 31.86
CA TYR A 274 -8.54 -18.03 32.80
C TYR A 274 -9.04 -17.83 34.22
N LYS A 275 -8.85 -18.83 35.08
CA LYS A 275 -9.07 -18.62 36.51
C LYS A 275 -7.90 -17.91 37.16
N LYS A 276 -8.13 -17.14 38.22
CA LYS A 276 -7.09 -16.48 39.02
C LYS A 276 -5.97 -17.44 39.45
N SER A 277 -6.32 -18.67 39.83
CA SER A 277 -5.36 -19.73 40.21
C SER A 277 -4.47 -20.20 39.06
N TRP A 278 -4.89 -20.00 37.81
CA TRP A 278 -4.19 -20.45 36.61
C TRP A 278 -3.13 -19.45 36.11
N ASN A 279 -3.04 -18.29 36.74
CA ASN A 279 -2.05 -17.26 36.43
C ASN A 279 -1.12 -17.05 37.63
N ILE A 280 -0.04 -17.82 37.68
CA ILE A 280 0.97 -17.77 38.75
C ILE A 280 2.36 -17.60 38.14
N SER A 281 3.34 -17.24 38.97
CA SER A 281 4.71 -16.98 38.48
C SER A 281 5.26 -18.17 37.69
N GLY A 282 5.56 -17.93 36.41
CA GLY A 282 6.11 -18.93 35.50
C GLY A 282 5.12 -19.91 34.88
N LEU A 283 3.81 -19.82 35.16
CA LEU A 283 2.79 -20.68 34.59
C LEU A 283 1.49 -19.90 34.31
N PHE A 284 1.03 -19.95 33.06
CA PHE A 284 -0.23 -19.33 32.64
C PHE A 284 -1.06 -20.32 31.82
N ILE A 285 -2.20 -20.72 32.36
CA ILE A 285 -3.15 -21.62 31.69
C ILE A 285 -4.39 -20.83 31.34
N HIS A 286 -4.87 -20.94 30.10
CA HIS A 286 -6.02 -20.15 29.66
C HIS A 286 -6.77 -20.84 28.51
N HIS A 287 -8.07 -20.56 28.44
CA HIS A 287 -8.84 -20.77 27.22
C HIS A 287 -8.54 -19.65 26.23
N GLU A 288 -8.47 -20.01 24.95
CA GLU A 288 -8.35 -19.07 23.84
C GLU A 288 -9.35 -19.45 22.75
N PHE A 289 -10.01 -18.45 22.16
CA PHE A 289 -10.86 -18.62 20.99
C PHE A 289 -10.23 -17.85 19.83
N TRP A 290 -9.89 -18.55 18.75
CA TRP A 290 -9.29 -17.92 17.57
C TRP A 290 -10.38 -17.35 16.67
N ILE A 291 -10.75 -16.13 17.02
CA ILE A 291 -11.72 -15.30 16.33
C ILE A 291 -11.14 -13.90 16.25
N SER A 292 -11.35 -13.22 15.12
CA SER A 292 -10.88 -11.85 14.90
C SER A 292 -11.95 -11.02 14.21
N SER A 293 -11.74 -9.70 14.19
CA SER A 293 -12.58 -8.75 13.48
C SER A 293 -12.78 -9.07 11.99
N GLU A 294 -11.84 -9.79 11.37
CA GLU A 294 -11.89 -10.15 9.96
C GLU A 294 -12.62 -11.47 9.69
N ASN A 295 -12.75 -12.34 10.69
CA ASN A 295 -13.09 -13.74 10.44
C ASN A 295 -14.39 -14.23 11.12
N ILE A 296 -14.90 -13.50 12.12
CA ILE A 296 -16.11 -13.86 12.88
C ILE A 296 -17.35 -14.03 12.00
N LEU A 297 -17.49 -13.23 10.94
CA LEU A 297 -18.67 -13.32 10.06
C LEU A 297 -18.51 -14.28 8.89
N VAL A 298 -17.29 -14.76 8.61
CA VAL A 298 -16.95 -15.41 7.32
C VAL A 298 -16.36 -16.81 7.44
N ARG A 299 -15.58 -17.10 8.49
CA ARG A 299 -15.00 -18.45 8.64
C ARG A 299 -16.08 -19.43 9.04
N ASP A 300 -16.02 -20.64 8.50
CA ASP A 300 -16.96 -21.70 8.86
C ASP A 300 -16.74 -22.23 10.28
N LYS A 301 -15.52 -22.08 10.80
CA LYS A 301 -15.07 -22.74 12.03
C LYS A 301 -14.37 -21.77 12.98
N LEU A 302 -14.59 -22.00 14.26
CA LEU A 302 -13.87 -21.40 15.37
C LEU A 302 -12.93 -22.42 15.97
N ILE A 303 -11.78 -21.98 16.45
CA ILE A 303 -10.87 -22.85 17.19
C ILE A 303 -10.96 -22.48 18.66
N HIS A 304 -11.29 -23.45 19.50
CA HIS A 304 -11.22 -23.36 20.95
C HIS A 304 -9.99 -24.11 21.44
N LEU A 305 -9.14 -23.43 22.19
CA LEU A 305 -7.91 -23.96 22.76
C LEU A 305 -7.92 -23.83 24.27
N ILE A 306 -7.16 -24.70 24.92
CA ILE A 306 -6.67 -24.50 26.28
C ILE A 306 -5.15 -24.59 26.20
N GLU A 307 -4.46 -23.46 26.38
CA GLU A 307 -3.01 -23.35 26.25
C GLU A 307 -2.33 -23.26 27.61
N VAL A 308 -1.11 -23.81 27.68
CA VAL A 308 -0.22 -23.73 28.85
C VAL A 308 1.05 -22.99 28.44
N GLU A 309 1.23 -21.80 29.00
CA GLU A 309 2.35 -20.91 28.74
C GLU A 309 3.19 -20.65 30.00
N GLY A 310 4.31 -19.95 29.83
CA GLY A 310 5.24 -19.61 30.91
C GLY A 310 6.54 -20.44 30.91
N SER A 311 7.47 -20.06 31.80
CA SER A 311 8.78 -20.69 31.94
C SER A 311 8.71 -22.11 32.50
N ASN A 312 7.73 -22.37 33.37
CA ASN A 312 7.57 -23.63 34.08
C ASN A 312 6.54 -24.55 33.41
N ARG A 313 6.05 -24.19 32.22
CA ARG A 313 5.00 -24.93 31.51
C ARG A 313 5.28 -26.41 31.31
N ASN A 314 6.55 -26.78 31.11
CA ASN A 314 6.91 -28.19 30.88
C ASN A 314 6.65 -29.05 32.13
N ILE A 315 6.91 -28.53 33.33
CA ILE A 315 6.65 -29.25 34.59
C ILE A 315 5.16 -29.53 34.72
N PHE A 316 4.31 -28.52 34.48
CA PHE A 316 2.87 -28.70 34.49
C PHE A 316 2.40 -29.68 33.41
N LEU A 317 2.92 -29.55 32.19
CA LEU A 317 2.56 -30.40 31.06
C LEU A 317 2.94 -31.87 31.29
N ASP A 318 4.07 -32.15 31.95
CA ASP A 318 4.50 -33.50 32.29
C ASP A 318 3.54 -34.14 33.32
N LEU A 319 3.12 -33.37 34.34
CA LEU A 319 2.09 -33.81 35.29
C LEU A 319 0.72 -33.99 34.63
N TYR A 320 0.41 -33.13 33.66
CA TYR A 320 -0.84 -33.20 32.90
C TYR A 320 -0.85 -34.40 31.94
N ASP A 321 0.29 -34.81 31.38
CA ASP A 321 0.39 -36.00 30.53
C ASP A 321 -0.08 -37.27 31.30
N GLU A 322 0.24 -37.38 32.59
CA GLU A 322 -0.25 -38.47 33.45
C GLU A 322 -1.76 -38.39 33.73
N GLU A 323 -2.29 -37.18 33.91
CA GLU A 323 -3.72 -36.97 34.14
C GLU A 323 -4.51 -37.22 32.85
N TYR A 324 -3.96 -36.84 31.69
CA TYR A 324 -4.53 -37.07 30.37
C TYR A 324 -4.77 -38.55 30.10
N GLU A 325 -3.84 -39.45 30.47
CA GLU A 325 -4.05 -40.89 30.25
C GLU A 325 -5.29 -41.44 30.98
N LYS A 326 -5.73 -40.79 32.07
CA LYS A 326 -6.99 -41.14 32.77
C LYS A 326 -8.24 -40.60 32.05
N LEU A 327 -8.08 -39.52 31.28
CA LEU A 327 -9.15 -38.77 30.62
C LEU A 327 -9.22 -38.99 29.11
N LYS A 328 -8.31 -39.81 28.57
CA LYS A 328 -8.09 -40.01 27.14
C LYS A 328 -9.37 -40.39 26.39
N ASP A 329 -10.15 -41.30 26.95
CA ASP A 329 -11.42 -41.74 26.34
C ASP A 329 -12.44 -40.60 26.28
N GLU A 330 -12.49 -39.75 27.30
CA GLU A 330 -13.38 -38.59 27.35
C GLU A 330 -12.95 -37.52 26.34
N TYR A 331 -11.64 -37.24 26.22
CA TYR A 331 -11.08 -36.40 25.16
C TYR A 331 -11.49 -36.90 23.76
N ILE A 332 -11.33 -38.20 23.50
CA ILE A 332 -11.70 -38.80 22.20
C ILE A 332 -13.21 -38.69 21.97
N SER A 333 -14.05 -39.00 22.97
CA SER A 333 -15.50 -38.93 22.83
C SER A 333 -16.03 -37.52 22.54
N HIS A 334 -15.33 -36.49 23.01
CA HIS A 334 -15.66 -35.09 22.78
C HIS A 334 -14.92 -34.47 21.57
N GLY A 335 -14.14 -35.28 20.83
CA GLY A 335 -13.40 -34.83 19.65
C GLY A 335 -12.32 -33.79 19.98
N ILE A 336 -11.67 -33.91 21.14
CA ILE A 336 -10.68 -32.96 21.65
C ILE A 336 -9.28 -33.49 21.34
N ALA A 337 -8.50 -32.69 20.60
CA ALA A 337 -7.11 -33.02 20.33
C ALA A 337 -6.24 -32.60 21.53
N TYR A 338 -5.53 -33.57 22.11
CA TYR A 338 -4.51 -33.32 23.12
C TYR A 338 -3.14 -33.07 22.47
N ARG A 339 -2.51 -31.94 22.79
CA ARG A 339 -1.14 -31.56 22.36
C ARG A 339 -0.83 -31.86 20.89
N PRO A 340 -1.61 -31.31 19.94
CA PRO A 340 -1.41 -31.59 18.53
C PRO A 340 -0.01 -31.15 18.07
N ARG A 341 0.54 -31.83 17.04
CA ARG A 341 1.92 -31.65 16.56
C ARG A 341 2.35 -30.19 16.33
N ASN A 342 1.44 -29.37 15.81
CA ASN A 342 1.70 -27.96 15.49
C ASN A 342 1.44 -27.00 16.67
N ARG A 343 0.95 -27.51 17.81
CA ARG A 343 0.60 -26.73 19.00
C ARG A 343 0.79 -27.57 20.28
N LYS A 344 2.03 -28.03 20.49
CA LYS A 344 2.40 -28.95 21.59
C LYS A 344 2.19 -28.43 23.02
N HIS A 345 1.86 -27.14 23.16
CA HIS A 345 1.57 -26.48 24.44
C HIS A 345 0.06 -26.36 24.72
N ALA A 346 -0.79 -26.71 23.75
CA ALA A 346 -2.23 -26.77 23.94
C ALA A 346 -2.63 -28.13 24.51
N ILE A 347 -3.18 -28.14 25.72
CA ILE A 347 -3.73 -29.35 26.35
C ILE A 347 -5.16 -29.65 25.86
N ALA A 348 -5.76 -28.75 25.10
CA ALA A 348 -6.97 -29.01 24.33
C ALA A 348 -6.97 -28.17 23.06
N ARG A 349 -7.32 -28.78 21.92
CA ARG A 349 -7.66 -28.08 20.68
C ARG A 349 -8.92 -28.67 20.08
N ARG A 350 -9.88 -27.81 19.75
CA ARG A 350 -11.15 -28.18 19.13
C ARG A 350 -11.49 -27.24 17.99
N GLU A 351 -12.14 -27.78 16.98
CA GLU A 351 -12.71 -27.03 15.88
C GLU A 351 -14.23 -27.06 16.05
N LEU A 352 -14.82 -25.90 16.29
CA LEU A 352 -16.25 -25.71 16.52
C LEU A 352 -16.85 -25.05 15.27
N ASP A 353 -18.16 -25.21 15.07
CA ASP A 353 -18.86 -24.37 14.11
C ASP A 353 -18.76 -22.90 14.52
N ASN A 354 -18.68 -22.02 13.53
CA ASN A 354 -18.80 -20.59 13.77
C ASN A 354 -20.27 -20.17 13.79
N TYR A 355 -20.83 -20.20 14.99
CA TYR A 355 -22.23 -19.83 15.23
C TYR A 355 -22.56 -18.36 14.97
N PHE A 356 -21.54 -17.50 14.81
CA PHE A 356 -21.68 -16.07 14.55
C PHE A 356 -21.44 -15.70 13.09
N LYS A 357 -21.18 -16.71 12.23
CA LYS A 357 -21.05 -16.51 10.80
C LYS A 357 -22.38 -15.99 10.24
N ALA A 358 -22.31 -15.02 9.32
CA ALA A 358 -23.49 -14.30 8.85
C ALA A 358 -24.56 -15.18 8.17
N ASP A 359 -24.19 -16.36 7.64
CA ASP A 359 -25.09 -17.31 7.00
C ASP A 359 -25.32 -18.60 7.80
N TYR A 360 -24.91 -18.63 9.07
CA TYR A 360 -25.20 -19.75 9.96
C TYR A 360 -26.72 -19.87 10.19
N LYS A 361 -27.26 -21.09 10.04
CA LYS A 361 -28.72 -21.32 10.06
C LYS A 361 -29.20 -22.22 11.19
N ASP A 362 -28.26 -22.90 11.84
CA ASP A 362 -28.56 -23.82 12.92
C ASP A 362 -28.57 -23.07 14.27
N GLU A 363 -29.00 -23.76 15.32
CA GLU A 363 -29.00 -23.20 16.67
C GLU A 363 -27.56 -22.95 17.15
N ASN A 364 -27.34 -21.83 17.85
CA ASN A 364 -26.03 -21.54 18.45
C ASN A 364 -25.77 -22.48 19.64
N ARG A 365 -24.88 -23.45 19.45
CA ARG A 365 -24.53 -24.46 20.46
C ARG A 365 -23.19 -24.22 21.14
N LEU A 366 -22.65 -23.00 21.06
CA LEU A 366 -21.34 -22.67 21.63
C LEU A 366 -21.25 -23.06 23.10
N ALA A 367 -22.26 -22.72 23.89
CA ALA A 367 -22.27 -23.02 25.32
C ALA A 367 -22.25 -24.52 25.62
N GLU A 368 -23.02 -25.32 24.87
CA GLU A 368 -23.01 -26.77 25.00
C GLU A 368 -21.66 -27.36 24.63
N GLU A 369 -21.07 -26.87 23.52
CA GLU A 369 -19.77 -27.33 23.07
C GLU A 369 -18.68 -26.98 24.08
N VAL A 370 -18.58 -25.74 24.55
CA VAL A 370 -17.55 -25.33 25.51
C VAL A 370 -17.71 -26.10 26.84
N LYS A 371 -18.93 -26.38 27.29
CA LYS A 371 -19.19 -27.18 28.50
C LYS A 371 -18.63 -28.61 28.42
N LYS A 372 -18.44 -29.18 27.22
CA LYS A 372 -17.75 -30.47 27.05
C LYS A 372 -16.28 -30.43 27.49
N CYS A 373 -15.68 -29.24 27.64
CA CYS A 373 -14.32 -29.10 28.15
C CYS A 373 -14.25 -28.97 29.67
N LYS A 374 -15.38 -28.93 30.40
CA LYS A 374 -15.36 -28.67 31.85
C LYS A 374 -14.54 -29.69 32.66
N PHE A 375 -14.51 -30.95 32.24
CA PHE A 375 -13.69 -31.98 32.87
C PHE A 375 -12.18 -31.69 32.78
N ILE A 376 -11.76 -30.92 31.75
CA ILE A 376 -10.39 -30.45 31.56
C ILE A 376 -10.06 -29.38 32.60
N ASP A 377 -11.00 -28.48 32.89
CA ASP A 377 -10.83 -27.46 33.94
C ASP A 377 -10.64 -28.13 35.31
N ASP A 378 -11.45 -29.15 35.62
CA ASP A 378 -11.31 -29.93 36.85
C ASP A 378 -9.98 -30.69 36.90
N ALA A 379 -9.49 -31.18 35.76
CA ALA A 379 -8.19 -31.82 35.64
C ALA A 379 -7.04 -30.83 35.86
N ILE A 380 -7.17 -29.60 35.33
CA ILE A 380 -6.22 -28.51 35.56
C ILE A 380 -6.10 -28.23 37.06
N GLU A 381 -7.21 -28.11 37.80
CA GLU A 381 -7.16 -27.87 39.25
C GLU A 381 -6.42 -29.01 40.00
N ARG A 382 -6.72 -30.28 39.69
CA ARG A 382 -6.04 -31.43 40.31
C ARG A 382 -4.54 -31.44 40.02
N VAL A 383 -4.16 -31.13 38.78
CA VAL A 383 -2.75 -31.07 38.37
C VAL A 383 -2.07 -29.86 38.99
N LEU A 384 -2.76 -28.73 39.12
CA LEU A 384 -2.25 -27.52 39.75
C LEU A 384 -1.92 -27.76 41.22
N GLU A 385 -2.76 -28.48 41.97
CA GLU A 385 -2.46 -28.88 43.35
C GLU A 385 -1.19 -29.74 43.47
N ARG A 386 -0.93 -30.62 42.49
CA ARG A 386 0.30 -31.42 42.43
C ARG A 386 1.50 -30.55 42.07
N TYR A 387 1.35 -29.73 41.03
CA TYR A 387 2.37 -28.81 40.55
C TYR A 387 2.85 -27.87 41.67
N LEU A 388 1.93 -27.29 42.44
CA LEU A 388 2.25 -26.43 43.57
C LEU A 388 3.03 -27.14 44.69
N LYS A 389 2.94 -28.48 44.80
CA LYS A 389 3.75 -29.28 45.74
C LYS A 389 5.15 -29.60 45.20
N GLU A 390 5.36 -29.53 43.89
CA GLU A 390 6.66 -29.78 43.26
C GLU A 390 7.53 -28.52 43.15
N ILE A 391 6.89 -27.35 43.05
CA ILE A 391 7.60 -26.06 42.93
C ILE A 391 7.80 -25.33 44.26
N ASN A 392 7.15 -25.78 45.34
CA ASN A 392 7.43 -25.40 46.73
C ASN A 392 8.39 -26.42 47.35
#